data_AF-A0A1Q7HS83-F1
#
_entry.id   AF-A0A1Q7HS83-F1
#
_cell.length_a   1.000
_cell.length_b   1.000
_cell.length_c   1.000
_cell.angle_alpha   90.00
_cell.angle_beta   90.00
_cell.angle_gamma   90.00
#
_symmetry.space_group_name_H-M   'P 1'
#
loop_
_entity.id
_entity.type
_entity.pdbx_description
1 polymer ?
#
loop_
_entity_poly.entity_id
_entity_poly.type
_entity_poly.pdbx_seq_one_letter_code
_entity_poly.pdbx_strand_id
1 'polypeptide(L)'
;MAELQELLAEAKRLDILRSLRAIDVHCPTCGSRLHAFGECQRCGIVGSDETQLRRLDPSVATALLERSIARRKAWTPPARPGAKSEQR
;
A
#
# COMPACT_ATOMS: atom_id res chain seq x y z
N MET A 1 -5.47 16.54 11.56
CA MET A 1 -6.00 15.74 10.45
C MET A 1 -5.13 16.07 9.25
N ALA A 2 -4.30 15.14 8.78
CA ALA A 2 -3.45 15.41 7.61
C ALA A 2 -4.34 15.59 6.38
N GLU A 3 -3.95 16.49 5.48
CA GLU A 3 -4.71 16.70 4.25
C GLU A 3 -4.55 15.49 3.32
N LEU A 4 -5.60 15.11 2.58
CA LEU A 4 -5.58 13.95 1.68
C LEU A 4 -4.41 14.01 0.68
N GLN A 5 -4.04 15.21 0.24
CA GLN A 5 -2.85 15.42 -0.60
C GLN A 5 -1.55 14.99 0.07
N GLU A 6 -1.36 15.33 1.34
CA GLU A 6 -0.14 14.98 2.10
C GLU A 6 -0.02 13.46 2.25
N LEU A 7 -1.14 12.79 2.52
CA LEU A 7 -1.21 11.34 2.62
C LEU A 7 -0.94 10.65 1.28
N LEU A 8 -1.47 11.17 0.17
CA LEU A 8 -1.17 10.67 -1.17
C LEU A 8 0.31 10.83 -1.53
N ALA A 9 0.90 11.98 -1.19
CA ALA A 9 2.32 12.23 -1.40
C ALA A 9 3.19 11.26 -0.59
N GLU A 10 2.83 11.01 0.68
CA GLU A 10 3.53 10.05 1.53
C GLU A 10 3.38 8.61 1.02
N ALA A 11 2.17 8.21 0.62
CA ALA A 11 1.93 6.89 0.06
C ALA A 11 2.72 6.66 -1.25
N LYS A 12 2.87 7.69 -2.08
CA LYS A 12 3.75 7.67 -3.25
C LYS A 12 5.22 7.53 -2.86
N ARG A 13 5.70 8.28 -1.86
CA ARG A 13 7.08 8.16 -1.34
C ARG A 13 7.40 6.75 -0.83
N LEU A 14 6.42 6.06 -0.25
CA LEU A 14 6.57 4.71 0.29
C LEU A 14 6.34 3.58 -0.73
N ASP A 15 6.05 3.91 -2.01
CA ASP A 15 5.69 2.98 -3.09
C ASP A 15 4.59 1.97 -2.68
N ILE A 16 3.56 2.44 -1.97
CA ILE A 16 2.48 1.55 -1.49
C ILE A 16 1.25 1.50 -2.38
N LEU A 17 1.12 2.44 -3.32
CA LEU A 17 -0.02 2.48 -4.25
C LEU A 17 0.25 1.53 -5.42
N ARG A 18 -0.61 0.53 -5.59
CA ARG A 18 -0.55 -0.47 -6.67
C ARG A 18 -1.93 -0.55 -7.29
N SER A 19 -2.05 -0.41 -8.61
CA SER A 19 -3.32 -0.66 -9.28
C SER A 19 -3.50 -2.18 -9.40
N LEU A 20 -4.26 -2.77 -8.47
CA LEU A 20 -4.53 -4.21 -8.45
C LEU A 20 -5.84 -4.50 -9.18
N ARG A 21 -5.89 -5.62 -9.90
CA ARG A 21 -7.10 -6.09 -10.58
C ARG A 21 -8.02 -6.76 -9.57
N ALA A 22 -9.32 -6.82 -9.89
CA ALA A 22 -10.30 -7.51 -9.05
C ALA A 22 -9.98 -9.01 -8.84
N ILE A 23 -9.20 -9.61 -9.74
CA ILE A 23 -8.72 -11.00 -9.65
C ILE A 23 -7.54 -11.18 -8.69
N ASP A 24 -6.88 -10.09 -8.29
CA ASP A 24 -5.74 -10.15 -7.37
C ASP A 24 -6.25 -10.40 -5.95
N VAL A 25 -6.10 -11.64 -5.48
CA VAL A 25 -6.51 -12.05 -4.13
C VAL A 25 -5.36 -11.92 -3.13
N HIS A 26 -4.11 -11.96 -3.60
CA HIS A 26 -2.91 -11.95 -2.77
C HIS A 26 -2.05 -10.72 -3.04
N CYS A 27 -1.44 -10.19 -1.98
CA CYS A 27 -0.53 -9.07 -2.07
C CYS A 27 0.77 -9.49 -2.78
N PRO A 28 1.21 -8.80 -3.83
CA PRO A 28 2.43 -9.14 -4.56
C PRO A 28 3.71 -8.94 -3.73
N THR A 29 3.64 -8.16 -2.66
CA THR A 29 4.80 -7.82 -1.82
C THR A 29 5.06 -8.85 -0.71
N CYS A 30 3.99 -9.33 -0.05
CA CYS A 30 4.13 -10.21 1.12
C CYS A 30 3.34 -11.52 1.03
N GLY A 31 2.62 -11.76 -0.07
CA GLY A 31 1.81 -12.96 -0.29
C GLY A 31 0.55 -13.07 0.57
N SER A 32 0.30 -12.11 1.47
CA SER A 32 -0.88 -12.15 2.33
C SER A 32 -2.14 -11.81 1.54
N ARG A 33 -3.28 -12.39 1.95
CA ARG A 33 -4.57 -12.11 1.34
C ARG A 33 -4.92 -10.62 1.43
N LEU A 34 -5.40 -10.07 0.33
CA LEU A 34 -5.88 -8.69 0.25
C LEU A 34 -7.28 -8.60 0.86
N HIS A 35 -7.52 -7.49 1.54
CA HIS A 35 -8.81 -7.12 2.08
C HIS A 35 -9.60 -6.30 1.05
N ALA A 36 -10.80 -5.85 1.42
CA ALA A 36 -11.62 -4.92 0.63
C ALA A 36 -10.78 -3.74 0.09
N PHE A 37 -11.11 -3.30 -1.14
CA PHE A 37 -10.36 -2.26 -1.88
C PHE A 37 -8.90 -2.61 -2.22
N GLY A 38 -8.53 -3.88 -2.09
CA GLY A 38 -7.17 -4.34 -2.38
C GLY A 38 -6.15 -3.92 -1.30
N GLU A 39 -6.60 -3.61 -0.08
CA GLU A 39 -5.71 -3.26 1.04
C GLU A 39 -4.98 -4.51 1.58
N CYS A 40 -3.66 -4.45 1.71
CA CYS A 40 -2.89 -5.46 2.42
C CYS A 40 -2.73 -5.11 3.90
N GLN A 41 -3.42 -5.85 4.77
CA GLN A 41 -3.36 -5.63 6.22
C GLN A 41 -2.00 -5.96 6.86
N ARG A 42 -1.11 -6.64 6.15
CA ARG A 42 0.20 -7.06 6.68
C ARG A 42 1.33 -6.09 6.34
N CYS A 43 1.43 -5.65 5.08
CA CYS A 43 2.55 -4.81 4.62
C CYS A 43 2.15 -3.39 4.22
N GLY A 44 0.85 -3.06 4.26
CA GLY A 44 0.36 -1.71 3.99
C GLY A 44 0.25 -1.34 2.51
N ILE A 45 0.39 -2.30 1.58
CA ILE A 45 0.10 -2.05 0.15
C ILE A 45 -1.38 -1.73 -0.03
N VAL A 46 -1.66 -0.74 -0.87
CA VAL A 46 -3.00 -0.33 -1.26
C VAL A 46 -3.20 -0.70 -2.72
N GLY A 47 -4.21 -1.54 -2.98
CA GLY A 47 -4.58 -2.00 -4.33
C GLY A 47 -5.29 -0.98 -5.20
N SER A 48 -5.25 0.29 -4.79
CA SER A 48 -5.82 1.42 -5.51
C SER A 48 -4.73 2.42 -5.87
N ASP A 49 -4.73 2.91 -7.11
CA ASP A 49 -3.90 4.04 -7.52
C ASP A 49 -4.52 5.39 -7.10
N GLU A 50 -3.76 6.48 -7.28
CA GLU A 50 -4.22 7.82 -6.90
C GLU A 50 -5.55 8.22 -7.55
N THR A 51 -5.80 7.82 -8.81
CA THR A 51 -7.02 8.17 -9.52
C THR A 51 -8.21 7.43 -8.93
N GLN A 52 -8.03 6.17 -8.56
CA GLN A 52 -9.04 5.39 -7.86
C GLN A 52 -9.32 5.96 -6.46
N LEU A 53 -8.29 6.34 -5.71
CA LEU A 53 -8.43 6.96 -4.38
C LEU A 53 -9.17 8.30 -4.42
N ARG A 54 -8.93 9.12 -5.45
CA ARG A 54 -9.65 10.40 -5.65
C ARG A 54 -11.13 10.23 -6.00
N ARG A 55 -11.55 9.05 -6.48
CA ARG A 55 -12.96 8.73 -6.76
C ARG A 55 -13.72 8.24 -5.52
N LEU A 56 -13.01 7.83 -4.48
CA LEU A 56 -13.62 7.46 -3.20
C LEU A 56 -13.97 8.71 -2.39
N ASP A 57 -14.87 8.54 -1.42
CA ASP A 57 -15.11 9.56 -0.40
C ASP A 57 -13.79 9.98 0.27
N PRO A 58 -13.51 11.29 0.38
CA PRO A 58 -12.24 11.79 0.94
C PRO A 58 -11.96 11.24 2.33
N SER A 59 -12.97 11.13 3.19
CA SER A 59 -12.86 10.57 4.53
C SER A 59 -12.43 9.10 4.52
N VAL A 60 -12.93 8.32 3.56
CA VAL A 60 -12.58 6.90 3.39
C VAL A 60 -11.15 6.77 2.88
N ALA A 61 -10.79 7.57 1.87
CA ALA A 61 -9.44 7.59 1.31
C ALA A 61 -8.39 8.00 2.35
N THR A 62 -8.65 9.06 3.12
CA THR A 62 -7.78 9.51 4.23
C THR A 62 -7.57 8.39 5.24
N ALA A 63 -8.65 7.79 5.76
CA ALA A 63 -8.54 6.75 6.79
C ALA A 63 -7.87 5.46 6.27
N LEU A 64 -8.04 5.13 4.99
CA LEU A 64 -7.33 4.03 4.33
C LEU A 64 -5.83 4.31 4.25
N LEU A 65 -5.45 5.51 3.78
CA LEU A 65 -4.06 5.90 3.61
C LEU A 65 -3.33 6.01 4.95
N GLU A 66 -3.94 6.61 5.97
CA GLU A 66 -3.35 6.70 7.32
C GLU A 66 -2.98 5.32 7.87
N ARG A 67 -3.93 4.37 7.81
CA ARG A 67 -3.71 2.99 8.26
C ARG A 67 -2.65 2.27 7.43
N SER A 68 -2.68 2.44 6.11
CA SER A 68 -1.75 1.79 5.19
C SER A 68 -0.33 2.31 5.35
N ILE A 69 -0.16 3.63 5.50
CA ILE A 69 1.13 4.28 5.78
C ILE A 69 1.68 3.83 7.12
N ALA A 70 0.87 3.83 8.18
CA ALA A 70 1.31 3.37 9.49
C ALA A 70 1.79 1.91 9.46
N ARG A 71 1.04 1.03 8.77
CA ARG A 71 1.42 -0.37 8.57
C ARG A 71 2.69 -0.51 7.76
N ARG A 72 2.84 0.23 6.67
CA ARG A 72 4.05 0.19 5.84
C ARG A 72 5.29 0.61 6.61
N LYS A 73 5.19 1.66 7.42
CA LYS A 73 6.29 2.15 8.27
C LYS A 73 6.67 1.14 9.36
N ALA A 74 5.69 0.44 9.93
CA ALA A 74 5.92 -0.61 10.91
C ALA A 74 6.37 -1.95 10.29
N TRP A 75 6.10 -2.16 9.00
CA TRP A 75 6.39 -3.42 8.33
C TRP A 75 7.87 -3.52 7.99
N THR A 76 8.53 -4.50 8.60
CA THR A 76 9.87 -4.92 8.19
C THR A 76 9.73 -6.01 7.14
N PRO A 77 10.33 -5.86 5.94
CA PRO A 77 10.33 -6.92 4.94
C PRO A 77 10.97 -8.18 5.54
N PRO A 78 10.38 -9.37 5.32
CA PRO A 78 11.05 -10.60 5.68
C PRO A 78 12.38 -10.62 4.93
N ALA A 79 13.48 -10.86 5.67
CA ALA A 79 14.80 -11.02 5.07
C ALA A 79 14.67 -12.09 3.97
N ARG A 80 14.76 -11.70 2.69
CA ARG A 80 14.74 -12.66 1.60
C ARG A 80 15.93 -13.59 1.79
N PRO A 81 15.76 -14.91 1.94
CA PRO A 81 16.87 -15.83 1.73
C PRO A 81 17.22 -15.72 0.23
N GLY A 82 18.27 -14.97 -0.10
CA GLY A 82 18.78 -14.86 -1.48
C GLY A 82 18.79 -13.48 -2.13
N ALA A 83 18.81 -12.37 -1.39
CA ALA A 83 19.29 -11.11 -1.95
C ALA A 83 20.80 -11.21 -2.22
N LYS A 84 21.19 -11.91 -3.31
CA LYS A 84 22.53 -11.77 -3.86
C LYS A 84 22.69 -10.31 -4.23
N SER A 85 23.68 -9.69 -3.60
CA SER A 85 24.20 -8.37 -3.92
C SER A 85 24.54 -8.31 -5.41
N GLU A 86 23.72 -7.63 -6.20
CA GLU A 86 24.15 -7.19 -7.53
C GLU A 86 24.71 -5.78 -7.35
N GLN A 87 25.99 -5.72 -6.95
CA GLN A 87 26.85 -4.60 -7.27
C GLN A 87 27.40 -4.88 -8.67
N ARG A 88 27.16 -3.99 -9.62
CA ARG A 88 27.88 -3.96 -10.89
C ARG A 88 28.17 -2.53 -11.29
#